data_AF-A0A940TXN3-F1
#
_entry.id   AF-A0A940TXN3-F1
#
_cell.length_a   1.000
_cell.length_b   1.000
_cell.length_c   1.000
_cell.angle_alpha   90.00
_cell.angle_beta   90.00
_cell.angle_gamma   90.00
#
_symmetry.space_group_name_H-M   'P 1'
#
loop_
_entity.id
_entity.type
_entity.pdbx_description
1 polymer ?
#
loop_
_entity_poly.entity_id
_entity_poly.type
_entity_poly.pdbx_seq_one_letter_code
_entity_poly.pdbx_strand_id
1 'polypeptide(L)'
;MNKNLKLSTLASYLLTLALVATACSSTATSTSSDTIQSIVWQWTSVTSQTTKETTSVPDPKKYTITFNADGTLTGKADCNTFNGTYSQENGFT
;
A
#
# COMPACT_ATOMS: atom_id res chain seq x y z
N MET A 1 -66.12 -18.81 6.56
CA MET A 1 -67.01 -18.73 5.38
C MET A 1 -66.36 -17.81 4.36
N ASN A 2 -65.71 -18.43 3.40
CA ASN A 2 -64.79 -17.79 2.46
C ASN A 2 -65.60 -17.19 1.31
N LYS A 3 -65.40 -15.90 1.01
CA LYS A 3 -66.03 -15.25 -0.15
C LYS A 3 -64.96 -14.65 -1.05
N ASN A 4 -64.64 -15.44 -2.09
CA ASN A 4 -64.46 -15.02 -3.48
C ASN A 4 -63.33 -14.03 -3.81
N LEU A 5 -62.20 -14.64 -4.18
CA LEU A 5 -61.49 -14.42 -5.44
C LEU A 5 -62.14 -13.41 -6.41
N LYS A 6 -61.49 -12.25 -6.61
CA LYS A 6 -61.65 -11.45 -7.82
C LYS A 6 -60.30 -11.30 -8.52
N LEU A 7 -60.25 -11.93 -9.69
CA LEU A 7 -59.20 -11.94 -10.68
C LEU A 7 -59.17 -10.57 -11.39
N SER A 8 -58.11 -9.78 -11.17
CA SER A 8 -57.78 -8.51 -11.84
C SER A 8 -56.67 -7.88 -10.99
N THR A 9 -55.42 -7.62 -11.39
CA THR A 9 -54.77 -7.51 -12.69
C THR A 9 -53.26 -7.64 -12.43
N LEU A 10 -52.58 -8.51 -13.20
CA LEU A 10 -51.16 -8.53 -13.59
C LEU A 10 -50.13 -7.74 -12.73
N ALA A 11 -49.29 -8.48 -11.98
CA ALA A 11 -47.91 -8.18 -11.55
C ALA A 11 -47.69 -9.01 -10.26
N SER A 12 -46.85 -10.02 -10.17
CA SER A 12 -45.52 -10.19 -10.71
C SER A 12 -45.15 -11.64 -10.44
N TYR A 13 -44.98 -12.43 -11.50
CA TYR A 13 -44.30 -13.72 -11.36
C TYR A 13 -43.18 -13.78 -12.38
N LEU A 14 -42.03 -13.22 -11.99
CA LEU A 14 -40.71 -13.56 -12.53
C LEU A 14 -39.82 -13.59 -11.28
N LEU A 15 -39.86 -14.71 -10.55
CA LEU A 15 -38.88 -15.79 -10.70
C LEU A 15 -37.45 -15.25 -10.51
N THR A 16 -37.02 -15.29 -9.25
CA THR A 16 -35.64 -15.45 -8.78
C THR A 16 -34.53 -15.26 -9.82
N LEU A 17 -33.83 -14.14 -9.74
CA LEU A 17 -32.44 -14.07 -10.19
C LEU A 17 -31.59 -13.41 -9.10
N ALA A 18 -31.32 -14.19 -8.05
CA ALA A 18 -30.23 -13.88 -7.13
C ALA A 18 -28.92 -14.14 -7.88
N LEU A 19 -28.38 -13.11 -8.52
CA LEU A 19 -27.03 -13.12 -9.05
C LEU A 19 -26.27 -11.91 -8.52
N VAL A 20 -25.98 -11.92 -7.21
CA VAL A 20 -24.88 -11.09 -6.72
C VAL A 20 -23.63 -11.93 -6.95
N ALA A 21 -23.02 -11.71 -8.12
CA ALA A 21 -21.71 -12.25 -8.46
C ALA A 21 -20.77 -11.90 -7.32
N THR A 22 -20.42 -12.91 -6.52
CA THR A 22 -19.42 -12.82 -5.47
C THR A 22 -18.14 -12.52 -6.22
N ALA A 23 -17.72 -11.25 -6.18
CA ALA A 23 -16.51 -10.79 -6.81
C ALA A 23 -15.40 -11.76 -6.42
N CYS A 24 -14.78 -12.38 -7.41
CA CYS A 24 -13.52 -13.07 -7.25
C CYS A 24 -12.57 -12.01 -6.69
N SER A 25 -12.46 -11.95 -5.36
CA SER A 25 -11.37 -11.25 -4.71
C SER A 25 -10.18 -12.13 -5.02
N SER A 26 -9.53 -11.83 -6.14
CA SER A 26 -8.13 -12.17 -6.32
C SER A 26 -7.42 -11.51 -5.15
N THR A 27 -7.28 -12.24 -4.04
CA THR A 27 -6.16 -12.03 -3.13
C THR A 27 -4.95 -12.43 -3.94
N ALA A 28 -4.53 -11.53 -4.84
CA ALA A 28 -3.17 -11.47 -5.30
C ALA A 28 -2.39 -11.25 -4.01
N THR A 29 -1.92 -12.35 -3.44
CA THR A 29 -0.88 -12.33 -2.44
C THR A 29 0.33 -11.89 -3.24
N SER A 30 0.48 -10.58 -3.38
CA SER A 30 1.65 -9.93 -3.93
C SER A 30 2.80 -10.39 -3.05
N THR A 31 3.46 -11.47 -3.47
CA THR A 31 4.75 -11.86 -2.90
C THR A 31 5.77 -10.93 -3.53
N SER A 32 5.68 -9.64 -3.19
CA SER A 32 6.53 -8.61 -3.74
C SER A 32 6.93 -7.70 -2.58
N SER A 33 8.25 -7.52 -2.41
CA SER A 33 8.89 -6.32 -1.84
C SER A 33 9.39 -6.30 -0.38
N ASP A 34 9.18 -7.31 0.46
CA ASP A 34 9.55 -7.24 1.88
C ASP A 34 11.03 -7.51 2.19
N THR A 35 11.96 -6.65 1.75
CA THR A 35 13.31 -6.64 2.37
C THR A 35 13.97 -5.27 2.47
N ILE A 36 13.18 -4.22 2.69
CA ILE A 36 13.73 -2.90 3.11
C ILE A 36 13.18 -2.43 4.46
N GLN A 37 12.11 -3.07 4.93
CA GLN A 37 11.39 -2.72 6.15
C GLN A 37 12.13 -3.22 7.39
N SER A 38 11.87 -2.59 8.54
CA SER A 38 12.45 -2.96 9.84
C SER A 38 13.99 -2.94 9.88
N ILE A 39 14.63 -2.20 8.96
CA ILE A 39 16.07 -1.96 8.92
C ILE A 39 16.32 -0.49 9.26
N VAL A 40 17.27 -0.24 10.15
CA VAL A 40 17.80 1.12 10.39
C VAL A 40 18.91 1.38 9.37
N TRP A 41 18.54 1.99 8.24
CA TRP A 41 19.50 2.38 7.21
C TRP A 41 20.28 3.61 7.64
N GLN A 42 21.58 3.63 7.36
CA GLN A 42 22.45 4.78 7.60
C GLN A 42 22.91 5.37 6.26
N TRP A 43 22.89 6.69 6.15
CA TRP A 43 23.42 7.37 4.97
C TRP A 43 24.94 7.49 5.07
N THR A 44 25.66 6.84 4.14
CA THR A 44 27.12 6.73 4.16
C THR A 44 27.81 7.71 3.20
N SER A 45 27.23 7.96 2.04
CA SER A 45 27.77 8.88 1.03
C SER A 45 26.73 9.25 -0.01
N VAL A 46 26.98 10.33 -0.75
CA VAL A 46 26.26 10.66 -1.99
C VAL A 46 27.27 10.96 -3.09
N THR A 47 27.01 10.45 -4.29
CA THR A 47 27.74 10.83 -5.49
C THR A 47 26.84 11.71 -6.34
N SER A 48 27.29 12.93 -6.60
CA SER A 48 26.59 13.87 -7.48
C SER A 48 26.55 13.33 -8.90
N GLN A 49 25.35 13.22 -9.49
CA GLN A 49 25.24 12.75 -10.87
C GLN A 49 25.83 13.74 -11.88
N THR A 50 25.81 15.05 -11.56
CA THR A 50 26.30 16.12 -12.43
C THR A 50 27.80 16.29 -12.36
N THR A 51 28.37 16.41 -11.15
CA THR A 51 29.80 16.70 -10.96
C THR A 51 30.65 15.45 -10.80
N LYS A 52 30.02 14.28 -10.56
CA LYS A 52 30.66 13.00 -10.19
C LYS A 52 31.46 13.04 -8.89
N GLU A 53 31.40 14.16 -8.17
CA GLU A 53 31.99 14.29 -6.85
C GLU A 53 31.25 13.42 -5.85
N THR A 54 31.99 12.77 -4.95
CA THR A 54 31.43 11.97 -3.86
C THR A 54 31.67 12.67 -2.54
N THR A 55 30.59 12.89 -1.79
CA THR A 55 30.63 13.40 -0.42
C THR A 55 30.35 12.24 0.53
N SER A 56 31.28 11.96 1.45
CA SER A 56 31.09 10.96 2.51
C SER A 56 30.51 11.60 3.76
N VAL A 57 29.70 10.84 4.50
CA VAL A 57 29.10 11.25 5.78
C VAL A 57 30.03 10.81 6.93
N PRO A 58 30.64 11.75 7.69
CA PRO A 58 31.61 11.38 8.73
C PRO A 58 31.05 10.60 9.91
N ASP A 59 29.75 10.75 10.21
CA ASP A 59 29.07 10.03 11.28
C ASP A 59 27.69 9.49 10.83
N PRO A 60 27.66 8.38 10.04
CA PRO A 60 26.43 7.86 9.43
C PRO A 60 25.31 7.52 10.42
N LYS A 61 25.64 7.17 11.67
CA LYS A 61 24.65 6.90 12.73
C LYS A 61 23.77 8.11 13.08
N LYS A 62 24.17 9.32 12.68
CA LYS A 62 23.38 10.54 12.84
C LYS A 62 22.36 10.76 11.72
N TYR A 63 22.43 9.99 10.63
CA TYR A 63 21.62 10.13 9.44
C TYR A 63 20.94 8.79 9.12
N THR A 64 19.72 8.60 9.62
CA THR A 64 19.02 7.31 9.57
C THR A 64 17.66 7.39 8.89
N ILE A 65 17.24 6.29 8.25
CA ILE A 65 15.86 6.08 7.79
C ILE A 65 15.41 4.65 8.10
N THR A 66 14.17 4.50 8.56
CA THR A 66 13.49 3.21 8.77
C THR A 66 12.18 3.20 8.02
N PHE A 67 11.95 2.17 7.21
CA PHE A 67 10.69 1.92 6.51
C PHE A 67 9.84 0.97 7.35
N ASN A 68 8.62 1.38 7.68
CA ASN A 68 7.70 0.63 8.53
C ASN A 68 6.68 -0.15 7.69
N ALA A 69 6.20 -1.28 8.20
CA ALA A 69 5.26 -2.14 7.48
C ALA A 69 3.90 -1.49 7.17
N ASP A 70 3.56 -0.38 7.84
CA ASP A 70 2.31 0.37 7.65
C ASP A 70 2.39 1.42 6.52
N GLY A 71 3.48 1.43 5.75
CA GLY A 71 3.69 2.42 4.68
C GLY A 71 4.20 3.77 5.18
N THR A 72 4.60 3.87 6.44
CA THR A 72 5.25 5.06 7.00
C THR A 72 6.78 4.93 7.02
N LEU A 73 7.47 6.06 7.10
CA LEU A 73 8.90 6.11 7.36
C LEU A 73 9.19 7.04 8.53
N THR A 74 10.28 6.73 9.24
CA THR A 74 10.86 7.63 10.24
C THR A 74 12.33 7.81 9.97
N GLY A 75 12.87 8.98 10.31
CA GLY A 75 14.27 9.26 10.09
C GLY A 75 14.83 10.40 10.93
N LYS A 76 16.16 10.53 10.86
CA LYS A 76 16.95 11.51 11.57
C LYS A 76 18.05 12.04 10.65
N ALA A 77 18.30 13.33 10.68
CA ALA A 77 19.36 14.01 9.96
C ALA A 77 20.07 14.98 10.91
N ASP A 78 21.18 14.51 11.49
CA ASP A 78 21.85 15.17 12.62
C ASP A 78 20.88 15.47 13.77
N CYS A 79 20.65 16.73 14.13
CA CYS A 79 19.69 17.09 15.20
C CYS A 79 18.22 17.04 14.76
N ASN A 80 17.94 16.91 13.47
CA ASN A 80 16.58 16.97 12.94
C ASN A 80 15.96 15.57 12.87
N THR A 81 14.67 15.46 13.21
CA THR A 81 13.88 14.24 13.03
C THR A 81 12.80 14.47 12.00
N PHE A 82 12.48 13.46 11.20
CA PHE A 82 11.42 13.53 10.19
C PHE A 82 10.60 12.24 10.14
N ASN A 83 9.39 12.36 9.62
CA ASN A 83 8.49 11.25 9.33
C ASN A 83 7.80 11.51 7.98
N GLY A 84 7.24 10.45 7.40
CA GLY A 84 6.52 10.54 6.14
C GLY A 84 5.86 9.23 5.77
N THR A 85 5.34 9.17 4.55
CA THR A 85 4.82 7.94 3.94
C THR A 85 5.72 7.51 2.78
N TYR A 86 5.70 6.21 2.44
CA TYR A 86 6.39 5.69 1.28
C TYR A 86 5.52 4.67 0.53
N SER A 87 5.80 4.54 -0.77
CA SER A 87 5.36 3.44 -1.59
C SER A 87 6.59 2.75 -2.18
N GLN A 88 6.46 1.48 -2.53
CA GLN A 88 7.50 0.74 -3.22
C GLN A 88 6.97 0.27 -4.57
N GLU A 89 7.68 0.64 -5.62
CA GLU A 89 7.48 0.13 -6.98
C GLU A 89 8.68 -0.74 -7.35
N ASN A 90 8.57 -1.49 -8.46
CA ASN A 90 9.40 -2.64 -8.88
C ASN A 90 10.92 -2.41 -9.03
N GLY A 91 11.60 -1.86 -8.02
CA GLY A 91 13.04 -1.63 -7.98
C GLY A 91 13.55 -0.72 -9.09
N PHE A 92 14.88 -0.67 -9.23
CA PHE A 92 15.53 -0.15 -10.43
C PHE A 92 15.69 -1.31 -11.42
N THR A 93 14.98 -1.25 -12.56
CA THR A 93 15.23 -2.12 -13.72
C THR A 93 16.23 -1.49 -14.66
#